data_AF-A0A9N8YSR4-F1
#
_entry.id   AF-A0A9N8YSR4-F1
#
_cell.length_a   1.000
_cell.length_b   1.000
_cell.length_c   1.000
_cell.angle_alpha   90.00
_cell.angle_beta   90.00
_cell.angle_gamma   90.00
#
_symmetry.space_group_name_H-M   'P 1'
#
loop_
_entity.id
_entity.type
_entity.pdbx_description
1 polymer ?
#
loop_
_entity_poly.entity_id
_entity_poly.type
_entity_poly.pdbx_seq_one_letter_code
_entity_poly.pdbx_strand_id
1 'polypeptide(L)'
;MSYSLYNESKTHGPLNELAKLFLQTIDRGTNLAKIKNEIREHVKTRNNLEPSQMLENLNRPRYQRQFRCLLGYCYETGALGAKVNLRKSVHEYKTAADNEYAYGQFLLGKW
;
A
#
# COMPACT_ATOMS: atom_id res chain seq x y z
N MET A 1 -12.20 -13.25 -12.84
CA MET A 1 -12.16 -11.92 -13.50
C MET A 1 -11.18 -11.00 -12.76
N SER A 2 -9.97 -11.48 -12.48
CA SER A 2 -9.09 -10.91 -11.44
C SER A 2 -7.63 -10.66 -11.90
N TYR A 3 -7.33 -10.82 -13.18
CA TYR A 3 -5.95 -10.82 -13.70
C TYR A 3 -5.59 -9.65 -14.64
N SER A 4 -6.47 -8.65 -14.84
CA SER A 4 -6.16 -7.56 -15.78
C SER A 4 -5.14 -6.53 -15.26
N LEU A 5 -4.81 -6.54 -13.97
CA LEU A 5 -3.77 -5.67 -13.37
C LEU A 5 -2.34 -6.25 -13.50
N TYR A 6 -2.16 -7.39 -14.16
CA TYR A 6 -0.88 -8.11 -14.26
C TYR A 6 0.12 -7.51 -15.29
N ASN A 7 -0.31 -6.60 -16.17
CA ASN A 7 0.42 -6.27 -17.40
C ASN A 7 1.22 -4.95 -17.43
N GLU A 8 1.71 -4.43 -16.30
CA GLU A 8 2.69 -3.30 -16.31
C GLU A 8 4.04 -3.73 -15.69
N SER A 9 4.59 -4.81 -16.25
CA SER A 9 5.66 -5.64 -15.69
C SER A 9 7.09 -5.13 -15.84
N LYS A 10 7.36 -3.87 -16.19
CA LYS A 10 8.77 -3.43 -16.42
C LYS A 10 9.28 -2.19 -15.69
N THR A 11 8.43 -1.38 -15.06
CA THR A 11 8.89 -0.16 -14.33
C THR A 11 8.59 -0.16 -12.84
N HIS A 12 7.84 -1.14 -12.31
CA HIS A 12 7.25 -1.08 -10.97
C HIS A 12 7.44 -2.34 -10.11
N GLY A 13 8.44 -3.18 -10.41
CA GLY A 13 8.69 -4.46 -9.74
C GLY A 13 8.53 -4.46 -8.21
N PRO A 14 9.35 -3.69 -7.44
CA PRO A 14 9.30 -3.75 -5.98
C PRO A 14 8.02 -3.16 -5.36
N LEU A 15 7.45 -2.12 -5.97
CA LEU A 15 6.22 -1.48 -5.49
C LEU A 15 5.00 -2.35 -5.72
N ASN A 16 4.91 -2.99 -6.89
CA ASN A 16 3.79 -3.88 -7.21
C ASN A 16 3.81 -5.13 -6.33
N GLU A 17 4.99 -5.69 -6.07
CA GLU A 17 5.15 -6.81 -5.12
C GLU A 17 4.76 -6.40 -3.70
N LEU A 18 5.12 -5.19 -3.26
CA LEU A 18 4.70 -4.64 -1.97
C LEU A 18 3.17 -4.51 -1.88
N ALA A 19 2.53 -4.00 -2.93
CA ALA A 19 1.08 -3.88 -3.01
C ALA A 19 0.42 -5.27 -2.95
N LYS A 20 0.92 -6.25 -3.71
CA LYS A 20 0.41 -7.63 -3.65
C LYS A 20 0.51 -8.22 -2.25
N LEU A 21 1.64 -8.07 -1.58
CA LEU A 21 1.84 -8.55 -0.20
C LEU A 21 0.84 -7.89 0.76
N PHE A 22 0.61 -6.59 0.62
CA PHE A 22 -0.39 -5.86 1.41
C PHE A 22 -1.82 -6.36 1.18
N LEU A 23 -2.21 -6.61 -0.07
CA LEU A 23 -3.54 -7.12 -0.39
C LEU A 23 -3.73 -8.55 0.12
N GLN A 24 -2.74 -9.43 -0.11
CA GLN A 24 -2.76 -10.80 0.40
C GLN A 24 -2.86 -10.88 1.92
N THR A 25 -2.26 -9.92 2.62
CA THR A 25 -2.33 -9.88 4.09
C THR A 25 -3.71 -9.41 4.58
N ILE A 26 -4.33 -8.44 3.89
CA ILE A 26 -5.73 -8.07 4.17
C ILE A 26 -6.66 -9.26 3.97
N ASP A 27 -6.50 -10.01 2.87
CA ASP A 27 -7.32 -11.21 2.61
C ASP A 27 -7.13 -12.30 3.66
N ARG A 28 -5.93 -12.42 4.23
CA ARG A 28 -5.62 -13.34 5.34
C ARG A 28 -6.17 -12.87 6.68
N GLY A 29 -6.76 -11.67 6.76
CA GLY A 29 -7.23 -11.08 8.01
C GLY A 29 -6.11 -10.78 9.01
N THR A 30 -4.87 -10.58 8.54
CA THR A 30 -3.74 -10.33 9.45
C THR A 30 -3.80 -8.94 10.09
N ASN A 31 -3.30 -8.85 11.32
CA ASN A 31 -3.23 -7.60 12.07
C ASN A 31 -2.23 -6.61 11.42
N LEU A 32 -2.56 -5.32 11.40
CA LEU A 32 -1.72 -4.22 10.90
C LEU A 32 -0.30 -4.27 11.47
N ALA A 33 -0.14 -4.68 12.74
CA ALA A 33 1.19 -4.84 13.33
C ALA A 33 2.06 -5.90 12.62
N LYS A 34 1.46 -7.02 12.18
CA LYS A 34 2.16 -8.05 11.41
C LYS A 34 2.49 -7.56 10.01
N ILE A 35 1.53 -6.90 9.36
CA ILE A 35 1.69 -6.30 8.03
C ILE A 35 2.88 -5.32 8.03
N LYS A 36 3.00 -4.49 9.05
CA LYS A 36 4.11 -3.54 9.20
C LYS A 36 5.47 -4.24 9.23
N ASN A 37 5.57 -5.34 9.98
CA ASN A 37 6.81 -6.12 10.08
C ASN A 37 7.12 -6.84 8.76
N GLU A 38 6.13 -7.47 8.12
CA GLU A 38 6.31 -8.13 6.83
C GLU A 38 6.77 -7.16 5.73
N ILE A 39 6.13 -5.99 5.64
CA ILE A 39 6.54 -4.91 4.73
C ILE A 39 7.99 -4.49 5.02
N ARG A 40 8.34 -4.29 6.29
CA ARG A 40 9.69 -3.89 6.69
C ARG A 40 10.73 -4.94 6.29
N GLU A 41 10.46 -6.22 6.53
CA GLU A 41 11.37 -7.31 6.17
C GLU A 41 11.46 -7.51 4.66
N HIS A 42 10.36 -7.35 3.92
CA HIS A 42 10.35 -7.43 2.45
C HIS A 42 11.17 -6.30 1.81
N VAL A 43 11.11 -5.09 2.38
CA VAL A 43 11.90 -3.93 1.94
C VAL A 43 13.38 -4.13 2.26
N LYS A 44 13.72 -4.64 3.45
CA LYS A 44 15.12 -4.95 3.84
C LYS A 44 15.75 -6.04 2.97
N THR A 45 15.03 -7.14 2.74
CA THR A 45 15.57 -8.32 2.03
C THR A 45 15.87 -8.06 0.55
N ARG A 46 15.19 -7.10 -0.09
CA ARG A 46 15.47 -6.73 -1.49
C ARG A 46 16.57 -5.67 -1.69
N ASN A 47 17.24 -5.23 -0.61
CA ASN A 47 18.55 -4.55 -0.61
C ASN A 47 18.83 -3.55 -1.77
N ASN A 48 17.97 -2.55 -2.02
CA ASN A 48 18.39 -1.32 -2.74
C ASN A 48 17.36 -0.17 -2.82
N LEU A 49 16.22 -0.22 -2.13
CA LEU A 49 15.33 0.96 -2.02
C LEU A 49 15.11 1.32 -0.57
N GLU A 50 15.50 2.55 -0.23
CA GLU A 50 15.17 3.13 1.05
C GLU A 50 13.64 3.23 1.20
N PRO A 51 13.10 2.96 2.39
CA PRO A 51 11.65 3.03 2.59
C PRO A 51 11.08 4.40 2.23
N SER A 52 11.85 5.47 2.46
CA SER A 52 11.53 6.84 2.06
C SER A 52 11.38 7.02 0.55
N GLN A 53 12.26 6.41 -0.25
CA GLN A 53 12.15 6.43 -1.72
C GLN A 53 10.93 5.65 -2.21
N MET A 54 10.57 4.55 -1.52
CA MET A 54 9.32 3.83 -1.83
C MET A 54 8.10 4.69 -1.55
N LEU A 55 8.08 5.41 -0.42
CA LEU A 55 7.00 6.34 -0.09
C LEU A 55 6.89 7.47 -1.12
N GLU A 56 8.02 8.05 -1.53
CA GLU A 56 8.06 9.08 -2.57
C GLU A 56 7.54 8.55 -3.91
N ASN A 57 7.93 7.34 -4.28
CA ASN A 57 7.44 6.69 -5.49
C ASN A 57 5.93 6.40 -5.42
N LEU A 58 5.40 5.97 -4.26
CA LEU A 58 3.96 5.77 -4.04
C LEU A 58 3.15 7.07 -4.22
N ASN A 59 3.74 8.22 -3.90
CA ASN A 59 3.08 9.53 -3.97
C ASN A 59 2.98 10.08 -5.41
N ARG A 60 3.54 9.41 -6.42
CA ARG A 60 3.46 9.92 -7.81
C ARG A 60 2.05 9.70 -8.39
N PRO A 61 1.47 10.68 -9.10
CA PRO A 61 0.08 10.64 -9.58
C PRO A 61 -0.20 9.61 -10.68
N ARG A 62 0.81 8.90 -11.19
CA ARG A 62 0.66 7.85 -12.21
C ARG A 62 0.18 6.50 -11.65
N TYR A 63 0.02 6.37 -10.34
CA TYR A 63 -0.14 5.06 -9.72
C TYR A 63 -1.59 4.64 -9.43
N GLN A 64 -1.85 3.37 -9.73
CA GLN A 64 -3.08 2.59 -9.59
C GLN A 64 -3.72 2.66 -8.17
N ARG A 65 -5.04 2.43 -8.10
CA ARG A 65 -5.90 2.51 -6.89
C ARG A 65 -5.36 1.75 -5.67
N GLN A 66 -4.68 0.63 -5.90
CA GLN A 66 -4.04 -0.19 -4.87
C GLN A 66 -2.92 0.52 -4.09
N PHE A 67 -2.19 1.44 -4.73
CA PHE A 67 -1.13 2.20 -4.09
C PHE A 67 -1.65 3.25 -3.12
N ARG A 68 -2.86 3.79 -3.36
CA ARG A 68 -3.51 4.71 -2.42
C ARG A 68 -3.89 4.02 -1.11
N CYS A 69 -4.31 2.76 -1.17
CA CYS A 69 -4.54 1.98 0.04
C CYS A 69 -3.23 1.77 0.83
N LEU A 70 -2.17 1.37 0.14
CA LEU A 70 -0.87 1.21 0.78
C LEU A 70 -0.33 2.52 1.36
N LEU A 71 -0.53 3.65 0.68
CA LEU A 71 -0.16 4.98 1.14
C LEU A 71 -0.95 5.39 2.39
N GLY A 72 -2.26 5.16 2.38
CA GLY A 72 -3.11 5.40 3.54
C GLY A 72 -2.64 4.59 4.76
N TYR A 73 -2.27 3.34 4.54
CA TYR A 73 -1.71 2.47 5.57
C TYR A 73 -0.34 2.94 6.09
N CYS A 74 0.52 3.47 5.23
CA CYS A 74 1.80 4.05 5.65
C CYS A 74 1.58 5.27 6.54
N TYR A 75 0.60 6.13 6.23
CA TYR A 75 0.24 7.26 7.09
C TYR A 75 -0.45 6.83 8.39
N GLU A 76 -1.14 5.70 8.43
CA GLU A 76 -1.74 5.17 9.65
C GLU A 76 -0.68 4.62 10.62
N THR A 77 0.25 3.82 10.09
CA THR A 77 1.19 3.03 10.92
C THR A 77 2.59 3.61 11.01
N GLY A 78 2.88 4.65 10.23
CA GLY A 78 4.22 5.20 10.03
C GLY A 78 5.16 4.23 9.29
N ALA A 79 4.62 3.33 8.48
CA ALA A 79 5.42 2.43 7.66
C ALA A 79 6.21 3.21 6.60
N LEU A 80 7.29 2.62 6.12
CA LEU A 80 8.19 3.24 5.13
C LEU A 80 8.82 4.58 5.56
N GLY A 81 8.88 4.87 6.87
CA GLY A 81 9.38 6.15 7.37
C GLY A 81 8.40 7.31 7.18
N ALA A 82 7.14 7.02 6.84
CA ALA A 82 6.10 8.03 6.76
C ALA A 82 5.81 8.62 8.15
N LYS A 83 5.55 9.93 8.20
CA LYS A 83 4.99 10.56 9.40
C LYS A 83 3.55 10.10 9.57
N VAL A 84 3.22 9.61 10.77
CA VAL A 84 1.87 9.19 11.10
C VAL A 84 0.91 10.37 10.91
N ASN A 85 -0.09 10.20 10.06
CA ASN A 85 -1.10 11.20 9.76
C ASN A 85 -2.43 10.53 9.40
N LEU A 86 -3.26 10.36 10.41
CA LEU A 86 -4.56 9.70 10.31
C LEU A 86 -5.52 10.40 9.32
N ARG A 87 -5.50 11.74 9.27
CA ARG A 87 -6.33 12.50 8.33
C ARG A 87 -5.95 12.21 6.88
N LYS A 88 -4.65 12.17 6.59
CA LYS A 88 -4.15 11.78 5.25
C LYS A 88 -4.44 10.32 4.95
N SER A 89 -4.33 9.45 5.94
CA SER A 89 -4.67 8.02 5.81
C SER A 89 -6.10 7.82 5.30
N VAL A 90 -7.08 8.40 6.02
CA VAL A 90 -8.50 8.33 5.65
C VAL A 90 -8.76 8.96 4.28
N HIS A 91 -8.10 10.07 3.94
CA HIS A 91 -8.24 10.71 2.63
C HIS A 91 -7.80 9.80 1.48
N GLU A 92 -6.68 9.09 1.63
CA GLU A 92 -6.20 8.16 0.60
C GLU A 92 -7.09 6.93 0.49
N TYR A 93 -7.57 6.37 1.62
CA TYR A 93 -8.53 5.27 1.62
C TYR A 93 -9.85 5.67 0.94
N LYS A 94 -10.36 6.86 1.26
CA LYS A 94 -11.56 7.40 0.63
C LYS A 94 -11.35 7.55 -0.88
N THR A 95 -10.21 8.09 -1.31
CA THR A 95 -9.92 8.22 -2.73
C THR A 95 -9.86 6.86 -3.43
N ALA A 96 -9.31 5.84 -2.78
CA ALA A 96 -9.34 4.47 -3.31
C ALA A 96 -10.78 3.92 -3.38
N ALA A 97 -11.57 4.13 -2.33
CA ALA A 97 -12.97 3.71 -2.23
C ALA A 97 -13.87 4.37 -3.29
N ASP A 98 -13.68 5.68 -3.52
CA ASP A 98 -14.39 6.48 -4.52
C ASP A 98 -14.07 6.02 -5.95
N ASN A 99 -12.89 5.41 -6.15
CA ASN A 99 -12.52 4.75 -7.40
C ASN A 99 -12.98 3.28 -7.44
N GLU A 100 -14.02 2.89 -6.69
CA GLU A 100 -14.59 1.55 -6.66
C GLU A 100 -13.58 0.44 -6.30
N TYR A 101 -12.52 0.79 -5.57
CA TYR A 101 -11.55 -0.21 -5.14
C TYR A 101 -12.04 -0.85 -3.83
N ALA A 102 -12.39 -2.14 -3.91
CA ALA A 102 -12.99 -2.90 -2.80
C ALA A 102 -12.16 -2.83 -1.50
N TYR A 103 -10.84 -2.92 -1.59
CA TYR A 103 -9.96 -2.79 -0.42
C TYR A 103 -9.97 -1.38 0.18
N GLY A 104 -10.16 -0.34 -0.63
CA GLY A 104 -10.30 1.04 -0.15
C GLY A 104 -11.57 1.20 0.69
N GLN A 105 -12.69 0.64 0.22
CA GLN A 105 -13.96 0.63 0.96
C GLN A 105 -13.84 -0.18 2.26
N PHE A 106 -13.19 -1.35 2.20
CA PHE A 106 -12.95 -2.19 3.38
C PHE A 106 -12.09 -1.49 4.44
N LEU A 107 -10.96 -0.88 4.04
CA LEU A 107 -10.07 -0.17 4.96
C LEU A 107 -10.72 1.11 5.52
N LEU A 108 -11.53 1.80 4.72
CA LEU A 108 -12.30 2.95 5.18
C LEU A 108 -13.36 2.55 6.21
N GLY A 109 -14.02 1.40 6.04
CA GLY A 109 -15.00 0.89 7.00
C GLY A 109 -14.40 0.33 8.30
N LYS A 110 -13.07 0.11 8.35
CA LYS A 110 -12.35 -0.31 9.55
C LYS A 110 -12.01 0.86 10.49
N TRP A 111 -12.02 2.08 9.97
CA TRP A 111 -11.82 3.33 10.70
C TRP A 111 -13.09 3.74 11.44
#